data_AF-A0A355WM43-F1
#
_entry.id   AF-A0A355WM43-F1
#
_cell.length_a   1.000
_cell.length_b   1.000
_cell.length_c   1.000
_cell.angle_alpha   90.00
_cell.angle_beta   90.00
_cell.angle_gamma   90.00
#
_symmetry.space_group_name_H-M   'P 1'
#
loop_
_entity.id
_entity.type
_entity.pdbx_description
1 polymer ?
#
loop_
_entity_poly.entity_id
_entity_poly.type
_entity_poly.pdbx_seq_one_letter_code
_entity_poly.pdbx_strand_id
1 'polypeptide(L)'
;GVVDTVAFAPHAHFAFRTIDIAKWWTSTLNPGTVNCPVVVNIEAYDALSAEHRAALDGSVDESIAYYIENYGKLMAKWEAVLAEKGVTKVVIADEEIAKFRAIAADPVRDKWIADMTAQGVPAQELYDLVMATLVDMRK
;
A
#
# COMPACT_ATOMS: atom_id res chain seq x y z
N GLY A 1 -15.59 -14.91 -12.84
CA GLY A 1 -15.19 -15.27 -14.21
C GLY A 1 -15.11 -14.09 -15.18
N VAL A 2 -14.94 -12.84 -14.70
CA VAL A 2 -14.60 -11.68 -15.55
C VAL A 2 -13.11 -11.35 -15.43
N VAL A 3 -12.53 -11.61 -14.26
CA VAL A 3 -11.09 -11.55 -13.99
C VAL A 3 -10.65 -12.87 -13.38
N ASP A 4 -9.43 -13.29 -13.69
CA ASP A 4 -8.83 -14.53 -13.19
C ASP A 4 -8.08 -14.33 -11.86
N THR A 5 -7.63 -13.11 -11.57
CA THR A 5 -6.82 -12.78 -10.39
C THR A 5 -7.01 -11.32 -10.03
N VAL A 6 -6.88 -11.00 -8.74
CA VAL A 6 -6.88 -9.63 -8.22
C VAL A 6 -5.72 -9.46 -7.24
N ALA A 7 -5.12 -8.27 -7.23
CA ALA A 7 -4.07 -7.90 -6.29
C ALA A 7 -4.63 -6.82 -5.36
N PHE A 8 -4.98 -7.20 -4.13
CA PHE A 8 -5.43 -6.27 -3.10
C PHE A 8 -4.60 -6.43 -1.83
N ALA A 9 -4.70 -5.44 -0.95
CA ALA A 9 -4.21 -5.57 0.39
C ALA A 9 -4.99 -6.68 1.16
N PRO A 10 -4.36 -7.43 2.08
CA PRO A 10 -4.99 -8.54 2.80
C PRO A 10 -6.33 -8.22 3.48
N HIS A 11 -6.51 -7.01 4.03
CA HIS A 11 -7.79 -6.62 4.64
C HIS A 11 -8.95 -6.63 3.63
N ALA A 12 -8.71 -6.21 2.39
CA ALA A 12 -9.75 -6.19 1.35
C ALA A 12 -10.13 -7.61 0.93
N HIS A 13 -9.18 -8.55 0.91
CA HIS A 13 -9.47 -9.95 0.65
C HIS A 13 -10.40 -10.57 1.70
N PHE A 14 -10.28 -10.15 2.97
CA PHE A 14 -11.24 -10.52 4.01
C PHE A 14 -12.58 -9.82 3.84
N ALA A 15 -12.61 -8.50 3.62
CA ALA A 15 -13.85 -7.73 3.55
C ALA A 15 -14.75 -8.16 2.39
N PHE A 16 -14.15 -8.43 1.24
CA PHE A 16 -14.87 -8.86 0.03
C PHE A 16 -14.89 -10.37 -0.16
N ARG A 17 -14.39 -11.13 0.83
CA ARG A 17 -14.38 -12.60 0.86
C ARG A 17 -13.72 -13.26 -0.36
N THR A 18 -12.86 -12.54 -1.08
CA THR A 18 -12.13 -13.12 -2.23
C THR A 18 -11.15 -14.20 -1.79
N ILE A 19 -10.74 -14.20 -0.51
CA ILE A 19 -9.97 -15.27 0.11
C ILE A 19 -10.71 -16.62 0.16
N ASP A 20 -12.05 -16.63 0.15
CA ASP A 20 -12.84 -17.87 0.23
C ASP A 20 -12.76 -18.70 -1.06
N ILE A 21 -12.40 -18.07 -2.17
CA ILE A 21 -12.26 -18.70 -3.49
C ILE A 21 -10.81 -18.72 -3.98
N ALA A 22 -9.87 -18.21 -3.18
CA ALA A 22 -8.46 -18.14 -3.55
C ALA A 22 -7.84 -19.55 -3.56
N LYS A 23 -7.11 -19.86 -4.62
CA LYS A 23 -6.35 -21.12 -4.74
C LYS A 23 -4.88 -20.94 -4.41
N TRP A 24 -4.36 -19.74 -4.67
CA TRP A 24 -2.96 -19.40 -4.48
C TRP A 24 -2.77 -17.93 -4.09
N TRP A 25 -1.61 -17.62 -3.52
CA TRP A 25 -1.17 -16.28 -3.13
C TRP A 25 0.35 -16.15 -3.34
N THR A 26 0.82 -15.07 -3.95
CA THR A 26 2.27 -14.82 -4.09
C THR A 26 2.83 -14.17 -2.83
N SER A 27 3.77 -14.82 -2.15
CA SER A 27 4.33 -14.30 -0.90
C SER A 27 5.56 -13.40 -1.08
N THR A 28 6.23 -13.47 -2.23
CA THR A 28 7.44 -12.68 -2.52
C THR A 28 7.24 -11.59 -3.57
N LEU A 29 6.08 -11.57 -4.24
CA LEU A 29 5.76 -10.52 -5.21
C LEU A 29 4.94 -9.41 -4.54
N ASN A 30 5.50 -8.21 -4.54
CA ASN A 30 4.77 -6.98 -4.24
C ASN A 30 4.68 -6.13 -5.53
N PRO A 31 3.53 -6.12 -6.23
CA PRO A 31 3.38 -5.37 -7.48
C PRO A 31 3.27 -3.85 -7.26
N GLY A 32 3.07 -3.40 -6.02
CA GLY A 32 2.95 -1.99 -5.67
C GLY A 32 2.13 -1.78 -4.40
N THR A 33 2.15 -0.55 -3.91
CA THR A 33 1.28 -0.09 -2.82
C THR A 33 0.46 1.10 -3.28
N VAL A 34 -0.74 1.25 -2.74
CA VAL A 34 -1.57 2.44 -2.92
C VAL A 34 -1.49 3.28 -1.66
N ASN A 35 -1.48 4.61 -1.82
CA ASN A 35 -1.62 5.50 -0.69
C ASN A 35 -3.10 5.55 -0.27
N CYS A 36 -3.38 5.41 1.03
CA CYS A 36 -4.72 5.47 1.60
C CYS A 36 -4.83 6.69 2.53
N PRO A 37 -4.87 7.93 1.99
CA PRO A 37 -4.84 9.12 2.82
C PRO A 37 -6.15 9.29 3.58
N VAL A 38 -6.03 9.70 4.85
CA VAL A 38 -7.15 10.28 5.60
C VAL A 38 -7.08 11.79 5.38
N VAL A 39 -8.13 12.34 4.79
CA VAL A 39 -8.22 13.77 4.48
C VAL A 39 -9.41 14.39 5.21
N VAL A 40 -9.25 15.65 5.60
CA VAL A 40 -10.28 16.44 6.28
C VAL A 40 -10.66 17.62 5.39
N ASN A 41 -11.95 17.96 5.36
CA ASN A 41 -12.40 19.17 4.66
C ASN A 41 -11.83 20.41 5.37
N ILE A 42 -11.18 21.30 4.61
CA ILE A 42 -10.44 22.43 5.20
C ILE A 42 -11.37 23.48 5.84
N GLU A 43 -12.55 23.73 5.27
CA GLU A 43 -13.51 24.68 5.83
C GLU A 43 -14.10 24.18 7.16
N ALA A 44 -14.40 22.88 7.23
CA ALA A 44 -14.87 22.23 8.46
C ALA A 44 -13.77 22.22 9.54
N TYR A 45 -12.53 21.93 9.16
CA TYR A 45 -11.38 22.02 10.04
C TYR A 45 -11.21 23.43 10.58
N ASP A 46 -11.35 24.43 9.71
CA ASP A 46 -11.18 25.84 10.08
C ASP A 46 -12.30 26.38 10.96
N ALA A 47 -13.51 25.81 10.84
CA ALA A 47 -14.65 26.13 11.68
C ALA A 47 -14.59 25.51 13.09
N LEU A 48 -13.65 24.60 13.38
CA LEU A 48 -13.51 24.00 14.70
C LEU A 48 -13.11 25.05 15.76
N SER A 49 -13.66 24.91 16.97
CA SER A 49 -13.12 25.62 18.14
C SER A 49 -11.67 25.20 18.40
N ALA A 50 -10.91 26.05 19.10
CA ALA A 50 -9.52 25.76 19.44
C ALA A 50 -9.37 24.43 20.20
N GLU A 51 -10.30 24.13 21.11
CA GLU A 51 -10.33 22.87 21.87
C GLU A 51 -10.52 21.65 20.95
N HIS A 52 -11.50 21.68 20.05
CA HIS A 52 -11.75 20.55 19.15
C HIS A 52 -10.64 20.39 18.11
N ARG A 53 -10.05 21.48 17.62
CA ARG A 53 -8.91 21.42 16.70
C ARG A 53 -7.70 20.78 17.39
N ALA A 54 -7.39 21.21 18.62
CA ALA A 54 -6.31 20.62 19.40
C ALA A 54 -6.54 19.13 19.68
N ALA A 55 -7.79 18.73 19.97
CA ALA A 55 -8.14 17.33 20.14
C ALA A 55 -7.96 16.52 18.84
N LEU A 56 -8.39 17.05 17.69
CA LEU A 56 -8.23 16.41 16.40
C LEU A 56 -6.75 16.25 16.03
N ASP A 57 -5.98 17.34 16.07
CA ASP A 57 -4.56 17.34 15.71
C ASP A 57 -3.75 16.45 16.66
N GLY A 58 -4.03 16.52 17.97
CA GLY A 58 -3.38 15.70 18.98
C GLY A 58 -3.69 14.20 18.86
N SER A 59 -4.79 13.83 18.19
CA SER A 59 -5.17 12.42 18.00
C SER A 59 -4.46 11.74 16.82
N VAL A 60 -3.78 12.50 15.95
CA VAL A 60 -3.24 11.97 14.68
C VAL A 60 -2.19 10.89 14.93
N ASP A 61 -1.19 11.17 15.77
CA ASP A 61 -0.08 10.24 16.01
C ASP A 61 -0.56 8.95 16.69
N GLU A 62 -1.43 9.05 17.70
CA GLU A 62 -2.02 7.89 18.37
C GLU A 62 -2.86 7.05 17.42
N SER A 63 -3.67 7.70 16.57
CA SER A 63 -4.50 7.02 15.59
C SER A 63 -3.67 6.27 14.55
N ILE A 64 -2.57 6.86 14.07
CA ILE A 64 -1.64 6.21 13.14
C ILE A 64 -0.94 5.03 13.82
N ALA A 65 -0.46 5.20 15.06
CA ALA A 65 0.18 4.14 15.81
C ALA A 65 -0.77 2.94 16.00
N TYR A 66 -2.01 3.21 16.40
CA TYR A 66 -3.04 2.18 16.55
C TYR A 66 -3.38 1.51 15.21
N TYR A 67 -3.46 2.28 14.11
CA TYR A 67 -3.68 1.73 12.77
C TYR A 67 -2.58 0.74 12.38
N ILE A 68 -1.31 1.09 12.60
CA ILE A 68 -0.16 0.22 12.33
C ILE A 68 -0.20 -1.05 13.19
N GLU A 69 -0.47 -0.92 14.49
CA GLU A 69 -0.59 -2.06 15.40
C GLU A 69 -1.69 -3.04 14.93
N ASN A 70 -2.86 -2.50 14.59
CA ASN A 70 -3.98 -3.30 14.11
C ASN A 70 -3.67 -3.97 12.77
N TYR A 71 -2.94 -3.29 11.88
CA TYR A 71 -2.47 -3.88 10.63
C TYR A 71 -1.49 -5.03 10.86
N GLY A 72 -0.62 -4.94 11.86
CA GLY A 72 0.23 -6.05 12.27
C GLY A 72 -0.57 -7.29 12.71
N LYS A 73 -1.60 -7.10 13.54
CA LYS A 73 -2.52 -8.18 13.97
C LYS A 73 -3.25 -8.81 12.77
N LEU A 74 -3.68 -7.98 11.82
CA LEU A 74 -4.30 -8.43 10.57
C LEU A 74 -3.36 -9.34 9.76
N MET A 75 -2.08 -8.97 9.64
CA MET A 75 -1.11 -9.78 8.90
C MET A 75 -0.89 -11.16 9.56
N ALA A 76 -0.84 -11.22 10.89
CA ALA A 76 -0.78 -12.51 11.59
C ALA A 76 -2.03 -13.38 11.32
N LYS A 77 -3.22 -12.76 11.29
CA LYS A 77 -4.47 -13.45 10.92
C LYS A 77 -4.47 -13.93 9.46
N TRP A 78 -3.94 -13.13 8.54
CA TRP A 78 -3.81 -13.49 7.13
C TRP A 78 -3.05 -14.81 6.95
N GLU A 79 -1.91 -14.93 7.61
CA GLU A 79 -1.08 -16.13 7.57
C GLU A 79 -1.83 -17.37 8.08
N ALA A 80 -2.57 -17.25 9.18
CA ALA A 80 -3.38 -18.34 9.72
C ALA A 80 -4.51 -18.74 8.75
N VAL A 81 -5.21 -17.78 8.15
CA VAL A 81 -6.33 -18.05 7.24
C VAL A 81 -5.87 -18.68 5.93
N LEU A 82 -4.71 -18.27 5.39
CA LEU A 82 -4.13 -18.94 4.22
C LEU A 82 -3.93 -20.44 4.47
N ALA A 83 -3.41 -20.80 5.65
CA ALA A 83 -3.21 -22.19 6.03
C ALA A 83 -4.55 -22.93 6.24
N GLU A 84 -5.50 -22.33 6.97
CA GLU A 84 -6.82 -22.88 7.23
C GLU A 84 -7.58 -23.22 5.93
N LYS A 85 -7.48 -22.34 4.93
CA LYS A 85 -8.17 -22.49 3.65
C LYS A 85 -7.39 -23.29 2.61
N GLY A 86 -6.18 -23.76 2.93
CA GLY A 86 -5.32 -24.48 2.00
C GLY A 86 -4.88 -23.66 0.79
N VAL A 87 -4.72 -22.34 0.95
CA VAL A 87 -4.25 -21.46 -0.11
C VAL A 87 -2.77 -21.71 -0.36
N THR A 88 -2.40 -22.05 -1.59
CA THR A 88 -1.01 -22.35 -1.94
C THR A 88 -0.18 -21.07 -2.00
N LYS A 89 0.87 -20.98 -1.18
CA LYS A 89 1.84 -19.88 -1.28
C LYS A 89 2.78 -20.11 -2.45
N VAL A 90 2.83 -19.14 -3.35
CA VAL A 90 3.72 -19.12 -4.51
C VAL A 90 4.87 -18.19 -4.20
N VAL A 91 6.08 -18.73 -4.29
CA VAL A 91 7.32 -17.96 -4.18
C VAL A 91 7.84 -17.74 -5.60
N ILE A 92 7.96 -16.48 -5.99
CA ILE A 92 8.57 -16.08 -7.25
C ILE A 92 10.07 -15.87 -7.00
N ALA A 93 10.90 -16.43 -7.88
CA ALA A 93 12.35 -16.29 -7.81
C ALA A 93 12.78 -14.84 -8.03
N ASP A 94 13.86 -14.42 -7.36
CA ASP A 94 14.35 -13.04 -7.44
C ASP A 94 14.72 -12.63 -8.87
N GLU A 95 15.22 -13.56 -9.69
CA GLU A 95 15.51 -13.31 -11.10
C GLU A 95 14.25 -12.98 -11.92
N GLU A 96 13.13 -13.63 -11.63
CA GLU A 96 11.85 -13.34 -12.28
C GLU A 96 11.26 -12.02 -11.77
N ILE A 97 11.40 -11.72 -10.47
CA ILE A 97 11.02 -10.41 -9.92
C ILE A 97 11.83 -9.29 -10.58
N ALA A 98 13.14 -9.51 -10.82
CA ALA A 98 13.98 -8.54 -11.52
C ALA A 98 13.52 -8.34 -12.98
N LYS A 99 13.14 -9.40 -13.68
CA LYS A 99 12.54 -9.31 -15.02
C LYS A 99 11.22 -8.53 -15.01
N PHE A 100 10.35 -8.77 -14.04
CA PHE A 100 9.10 -8.01 -13.90
C PHE A 100 9.36 -6.52 -13.66
N ARG A 101 10.37 -6.17 -12.86
CA ARG A 101 10.77 -4.77 -12.66
C ARG A 101 11.23 -4.14 -13.98
N ALA A 102 12.14 -4.80 -14.70
CA ALA A 102 12.69 -4.29 -15.95
C ALA A 102 11.63 -4.11 -17.06
N ILE A 103 10.69 -5.06 -17.16
CA ILE A 103 9.69 -5.06 -18.25
C ILE A 103 8.47 -4.18 -17.92
N ALA A 104 8.07 -4.12 -16.64
CA ALA A 104 6.84 -3.43 -16.24
C ALA A 104 7.08 -2.21 -15.35
N ALA A 105 7.82 -2.37 -14.24
CA ALA A 105 7.94 -1.29 -13.25
C ALA A 105 8.79 -0.12 -13.76
N ASP A 106 9.94 -0.39 -14.38
CA ASP A 106 10.86 0.64 -14.88
C ASP A 106 10.20 1.50 -15.97
N PRO A 107 9.59 0.93 -17.03
CA PRO A 107 8.92 1.74 -18.06
C PRO A 107 7.74 2.55 -17.52
N VAL A 108 6.97 2.00 -16.57
CA VAL A 108 5.85 2.72 -15.94
C VAL A 108 6.35 3.90 -15.10
N ARG A 109 7.42 3.72 -14.32
CA ARG A 109 8.07 4.81 -13.58
C ARG A 109 8.56 5.88 -14.53
N ASP A 110 9.33 5.51 -15.56
CA ASP A 110 9.94 6.46 -16.48
C ASP A 110 8.87 7.26 -17.23
N LYS A 111 7.78 6.60 -17.64
CA LYS A 111 6.61 7.28 -18.21
C LYS A 111 5.96 8.23 -17.23
N TRP A 112 5.74 7.83 -15.98
CA TRP A 112 5.14 8.70 -14.97
C TRP A 112 6.00 9.95 -14.73
N ILE A 113 7.33 9.79 -14.63
CA ILE A 113 8.26 10.91 -14.48
C ILE A 113 8.14 11.87 -15.67
N ALA A 114 8.15 11.35 -16.89
CA ALA A 114 8.00 12.17 -18.10
C ALA A 114 6.65 12.91 -18.14
N ASP A 115 5.54 12.20 -17.90
CA ASP A 115 4.19 12.75 -17.95
C ASP A 115 3.95 13.83 -16.88
N MET A 116 4.45 13.61 -15.66
CA MET A 116 4.30 14.56 -14.55
C MET A 116 5.23 15.77 -14.70
N THR A 117 6.46 15.56 -15.19
CA THR A 117 7.38 16.66 -15.51
C THR A 117 6.80 17.58 -16.59
N ALA A 118 6.18 17.00 -17.63
CA ALA A 118 5.48 17.78 -18.66
C ALA A 118 4.32 18.63 -18.11
N GLN A 119 3.76 18.26 -16.96
CA GLN A 119 2.73 19.01 -16.23
C GLN A 119 3.30 20.02 -15.22
N GLY A 120 4.63 20.20 -15.18
CA GLY A 120 5.30 21.11 -14.25
C GLY A 120 5.46 20.55 -12.83
N VAL A 121 5.19 19.26 -12.62
CA VAL A 121 5.44 18.59 -11.33
C VAL A 121 6.92 18.18 -11.27
N PRO A 122 7.62 18.40 -10.14
CA PRO A 122 9.02 17.97 -9.97
C PRO A 122 9.12 16.45 -9.75
N ALA A 123 8.73 15.67 -10.77
CA ALA A 123 8.48 14.24 -10.65
C ALA A 123 9.74 13.44 -10.31
N GLN A 124 10.88 13.82 -10.88
CA GLN A 124 12.17 13.18 -10.57
C GLN A 124 12.54 13.39 -9.09
N GLU A 125 12.43 14.62 -8.58
CA GLU A 125 12.73 14.93 -7.18
C GLU A 125 11.82 14.18 -6.22
N LEU A 126 10.51 14.08 -6.54
CA LEU A 126 9.56 13.31 -5.75
C LEU A 126 9.89 11.81 -5.74
N TYR A 127 10.27 11.25 -6.89
CA TYR A 127 10.70 9.86 -6.97
C TYR A 127 11.95 9.61 -6.13
N ASP A 128 12.96 10.46 -6.27
CA ASP A 128 14.23 10.35 -5.56
C ASP A 128 14.03 10.49 -4.04
N LEU A 129 13.16 11.41 -3.60
CA LEU A 129 12.79 11.58 -2.20
C LEU A 129 12.19 10.30 -1.61
N VAL A 130 11.21 9.70 -2.31
CA VAL A 130 10.58 8.45 -1.86
C VAL A 130 11.62 7.33 -1.77
N MET A 131 12.46 7.18 -2.79
CA MET A 131 13.48 6.13 -2.80
C MET A 131 14.53 6.32 -1.69
N ALA A 132 15.00 7.55 -1.46
CA ALA A 132 15.92 7.86 -0.37
C ALA A 132 15.30 7.56 1.00
N THR A 133 14.05 7.98 1.21
CA THR A 133 13.32 7.73 2.47
C THR A 133 13.14 6.23 2.72
N LEU A 134 12.81 5.44 1.68
CA LEU A 134 12.70 3.99 1.80
C LEU A 134 14.04 3.32 2.13
N VAL A 135 15.15 3.81 1.59
CA VAL A 135 16.49 3.32 1.94
C VAL A 135 16.81 3.61 3.40
N ASP A 136 16.50 4.82 3.88
CA ASP A 136 16.77 5.21 5.27
C ASP A 136 15.90 4.46 6.28
N MET A 137 14.61 4.25 5.98
CA MET A 137 13.70 3.49 6.86
C MET A 137 14.01 1.99 6.95
N ARG A 138 14.83 1.45 6.04
CA ARG A 138 15.22 0.03 6.03
C ARG A 138 16.54 -0.25 6.76
N LYS A 139 17.25 0.79 7.20
CA LYS A 139 18.46 0.68 8.03
C LYS A 139 18.06 0.41 9.48
#